data_AF-A0A7X5UCG3-F1
#
_entry.id   AF-A0A7X5UCG3-F1
#
_cell.length_a   1.000
_cell.length_b   1.000
_cell.length_c   1.000
_cell.angle_alpha   90.00
_cell.angle_beta   90.00
_cell.angle_gamma   90.00
#
_symmetry.space_group_name_H-M   'P 1'
#
loop_
_entity.id
_entity.type
_entity.pdbx_description
1 polymer ?
#
loop_
_entity_poly.entity_id
_entity_poly.type
_entity_poly.pdbx_seq_one_letter_code
_entity_poly.pdbx_strand_id
1 'polypeptide(L)'
;MTSPAPGASHAGPKKARIPGLDLIRGVAILGILAVNADGFAVPISASLKPEYWPFPSEGWTAFSYWVMDAFFHEKFVTLFSMLFGVSLFLVGGERSDTTRGRILARRLAALLFFAMLHGFGIWWGDILSLYAVTGFIMFFGRSWKPRTLMAAGVCLFLLLSLRSLPHAGVAPATVAPTVQVATAPEPSDNAVIERKAHIASQIESARSSWAGAYRSNTQSYLKVLHGDIDLIPSTLALMMIGLALFKYGFFAGTIDNRRYLALLLIGSMALVVVGWLTWQKDMLGVSIKGSEFIEVILSPWVALAYASGLILLVKGGAKRLFSPLVAAGRMAFTNYLTQSLIMTTIFYGGRGGLMGEVDRPALWAMVIGIWCLQLVWSPLWMARFEMGPFEWVWRCMTYGRRVPIRKAA
;
A
#
# COMPACT_ATOMS: atom_id res chain seq x y z
N MET A 1 22.81 56.23 -0.38
CA MET A 1 21.75 55.29 0.05
C MET A 1 20.85 55.02 -1.15
N THR A 2 21.07 53.90 -1.84
CA THR A 2 20.18 53.41 -2.90
C THR A 2 20.05 51.91 -2.72
N SER A 3 18.86 51.49 -2.28
CA SER A 3 18.49 50.10 -2.02
C SER A 3 18.26 49.38 -3.36
N PRO A 4 18.83 48.19 -3.63
CA PRO A 4 18.47 47.41 -4.80
C PRO A 4 17.19 46.61 -4.55
N ALA A 5 16.33 46.61 -5.57
CA ALA A 5 14.98 46.05 -5.58
C ALA A 5 14.91 44.53 -5.30
N PRO A 6 13.88 44.03 -4.60
CA PRO A 6 13.65 42.61 -4.40
C PRO A 6 12.86 42.03 -5.59
N GLY A 7 13.54 41.34 -6.51
CA GLY A 7 12.90 40.86 -7.72
C GLY A 7 13.66 39.77 -8.47
N ALA A 8 14.17 38.75 -7.78
CA ALA A 8 14.66 37.53 -8.43
C ALA A 8 13.77 36.36 -8.04
N SER A 9 12.90 35.95 -8.96
CA SER A 9 12.13 34.72 -8.86
C SER A 9 13.08 33.54 -8.71
N HIS A 10 13.15 32.93 -7.53
CA HIS A 10 13.75 31.61 -7.33
C HIS A 10 12.86 30.53 -7.96
N ALA A 11 12.72 30.55 -9.28
CA ALA A 11 12.34 29.38 -10.05
C ALA A 11 13.59 28.51 -10.16
N GLY A 12 13.86 27.74 -9.11
CA GLY A 12 14.89 26.69 -9.17
C GLY A 12 14.64 25.79 -10.38
N PRO A 13 15.68 25.19 -10.97
CA PRO A 13 15.56 24.39 -12.18
C PRO A 13 14.44 23.35 -12.00
N LYS A 14 13.50 23.29 -12.95
CA LYS A 14 12.45 22.26 -13.00
C LYS A 14 13.17 20.91 -13.06
N LYS A 15 13.36 20.25 -11.91
CA LYS A 15 13.94 18.90 -11.81
C LYS A 15 13.25 18.02 -12.84
N ALA A 16 14.03 17.42 -13.74
CA ALA A 16 13.54 16.45 -14.70
C ALA A 16 12.78 15.36 -13.94
N ARG A 17 11.45 15.33 -14.09
CA ARG A 17 10.60 14.33 -13.42
C ARG A 17 10.90 12.98 -14.05
N ILE A 18 10.88 11.93 -13.24
CA ILE A 18 11.15 10.56 -13.67
C ILE A 18 9.79 9.92 -14.02
N PRO A 19 9.39 9.85 -15.31
CA PRO A 19 8.03 9.47 -15.66
C PRO A 19 7.69 8.03 -15.25
N GLY A 20 8.69 7.14 -15.24
CA GLY A 20 8.54 5.77 -14.76
C GLY A 20 8.12 5.68 -13.30
N LEU A 21 8.57 6.61 -12.45
CA LEU A 21 8.22 6.62 -11.03
C LEU A 21 6.75 6.99 -10.81
N ASP A 22 6.26 7.99 -11.53
CA ASP A 22 4.85 8.41 -11.43
C ASP A 22 3.91 7.36 -12.04
N LEU A 23 4.32 6.66 -13.12
CA LEU A 23 3.56 5.52 -13.65
C LEU A 23 3.40 4.41 -12.60
N ILE A 24 4.51 3.95 -12.02
CA ILE A 24 4.47 2.85 -11.04
C ILE A 24 3.65 3.28 -9.82
N ARG A 25 3.76 4.54 -9.35
CA ARG A 25 2.89 5.07 -8.28
C ARG A 25 1.41 5.04 -8.66
N GLY A 26 1.08 5.37 -9.92
CA GLY A 26 -0.29 5.34 -10.44
C GLY A 26 -0.89 3.95 -10.42
N VAL A 27 -0.13 2.93 -10.83
CA VAL A 27 -0.55 1.54 -10.73
C VAL A 27 -0.65 1.12 -9.26
N ALA A 28 0.35 1.47 -8.45
CA ALA A 28 0.39 1.14 -7.03
C ALA A 28 -0.87 1.64 -6.30
N ILE A 29 -1.27 2.90 -6.50
CA ILE A 29 -2.42 3.46 -5.78
C ILE A 29 -3.77 2.83 -6.18
N LEU A 30 -3.92 2.36 -7.42
CA LEU A 30 -5.12 1.62 -7.82
C LEU A 30 -5.16 0.25 -7.15
N GLY A 31 -4.04 -0.48 -7.13
CA GLY A 31 -4.00 -1.78 -6.48
C GLY A 31 -4.13 -1.72 -4.96
N ILE A 32 -3.70 -0.63 -4.31
CA ILE A 32 -3.98 -0.42 -2.87
C ILE A 32 -5.49 -0.37 -2.59
N LEU A 33 -6.31 0.19 -3.48
CA LEU A 33 -7.77 0.12 -3.32
C LEU A 33 -8.27 -1.33 -3.37
N ALA A 34 -7.77 -2.16 -4.29
CA ALA A 34 -8.18 -3.56 -4.39
C ALA A 34 -7.85 -4.34 -3.11
N VAL A 35 -6.67 -4.11 -2.52
CA VAL A 35 -6.28 -4.73 -1.24
C VAL A 35 -7.19 -4.26 -0.10
N ASN A 36 -7.53 -2.97 -0.08
CA ASN A 36 -8.26 -2.36 1.02
C ASN A 36 -9.78 -2.50 0.93
N ALA A 37 -10.31 -2.99 -0.20
CA ALA A 37 -11.74 -3.03 -0.47
C ALA A 37 -12.51 -3.81 0.60
N ASP A 38 -12.03 -4.99 1.00
CA ASP A 38 -12.63 -5.81 2.08
C ASP A 38 -12.75 -4.99 3.37
N GLY A 39 -11.71 -4.23 3.76
CA GLY A 39 -11.69 -3.44 4.99
C GLY A 39 -12.65 -2.24 5.01
N PHE A 40 -13.22 -1.86 3.87
CA PHE A 40 -14.34 -0.92 3.82
C PHE A 40 -15.70 -1.63 3.96
N ALA A 41 -15.80 -2.84 3.40
CA ALA A 41 -17.04 -3.61 3.36
C ALA A 41 -17.35 -4.34 4.66
N VAL A 42 -16.34 -4.65 5.47
CA VAL A 42 -16.50 -5.35 6.76
C VAL A 42 -15.53 -4.81 7.84
N PRO A 43 -15.79 -5.08 9.14
CA PRO A 43 -14.87 -4.75 10.22
C PRO A 43 -13.50 -5.45 10.10
N ILE A 44 -12.48 -4.90 10.77
CA ILE A 44 -11.11 -5.44 10.81
C ILE A 44 -11.02 -6.93 11.19
N SER A 45 -11.97 -7.41 11.99
CA SER A 45 -12.07 -8.80 12.43
C SER A 45 -12.41 -9.79 11.30
N ALA A 46 -13.02 -9.33 10.20
CA ALA A 46 -13.39 -10.11 9.03
C ALA A 46 -12.60 -9.76 7.76
N SER A 47 -12.00 -8.57 7.71
CA SER A 47 -11.21 -8.11 6.56
C SER A 47 -10.03 -9.05 6.28
N LEU A 48 -9.84 -9.43 5.01
CA LEU A 48 -8.80 -10.36 4.57
C LEU A 48 -8.85 -11.75 5.25
N LYS A 49 -10.04 -12.15 5.75
CA LYS A 49 -10.25 -13.44 6.41
C LYS A 49 -11.47 -14.15 5.83
N PRO A 50 -11.30 -14.99 4.80
CA PRO A 50 -12.39 -15.70 4.14
C PRO A 50 -13.30 -16.48 5.11
N GLU A 51 -12.74 -17.04 6.18
CA GLU A 51 -13.47 -17.76 7.23
C GLU A 51 -14.53 -16.91 7.95
N TYR A 52 -14.34 -15.60 8.02
CA TYR A 52 -15.23 -14.65 8.70
C TYR A 52 -15.98 -13.73 7.74
N TRP A 53 -15.85 -13.95 6.43
CA TRP A 53 -16.60 -13.19 5.44
C TRP A 53 -18.12 -13.46 5.60
N PRO A 54 -19.00 -12.45 5.44
CA PRO A 54 -20.45 -12.64 5.64
C PRO A 54 -21.13 -13.56 4.62
N PHE A 55 -20.48 -13.80 3.48
CA PHE A 55 -20.98 -14.63 2.39
C PHE A 55 -20.18 -15.94 2.29
N PRO A 56 -20.77 -17.02 1.74
CA PRO A 56 -20.03 -18.26 1.48
C PRO A 56 -18.77 -18.01 0.65
N SER A 57 -17.62 -18.46 1.14
CA SER A 57 -16.33 -18.33 0.44
C SER A 57 -16.18 -19.41 -0.65
N GLU A 58 -17.10 -19.41 -1.62
CA GLU A 58 -17.15 -20.38 -2.72
C GLU A 58 -17.32 -19.68 -4.08
N GLY A 59 -17.12 -20.42 -5.18
CA GLY A 59 -17.38 -19.94 -6.54
C GLY A 59 -16.75 -18.58 -6.86
N TRP A 60 -17.57 -17.62 -7.32
CA TRP A 60 -17.10 -16.28 -7.66
C TRP A 60 -16.63 -15.46 -6.46
N THR A 61 -17.17 -15.71 -5.26
CA THR A 61 -16.76 -15.04 -4.02
C THR A 61 -15.33 -15.41 -3.65
N ALA A 62 -15.06 -16.72 -3.67
CA ALA A 62 -13.73 -17.25 -3.46
C ALA A 62 -12.78 -16.74 -4.56
N PHE A 63 -13.16 -16.90 -5.83
CA PHE A 63 -12.32 -16.49 -6.97
C PHE A 63 -11.92 -15.01 -6.90
N SER A 64 -12.88 -14.15 -6.56
CA SER A 64 -12.65 -12.71 -6.37
C SER A 64 -11.63 -12.41 -5.26
N TYR A 65 -11.67 -13.17 -4.17
CA TYR A 65 -10.68 -13.07 -3.11
C TYR A 65 -9.31 -13.54 -3.57
N TRP A 66 -9.23 -14.69 -4.23
CA TRP A 66 -7.96 -15.21 -4.77
C TRP A 66 -7.31 -14.26 -5.76
N VAL A 67 -8.08 -13.62 -6.64
CA VAL A 67 -7.55 -12.58 -7.54
C VAL A 67 -6.88 -11.47 -6.73
N MET A 68 -7.53 -11.01 -5.66
CA MET A 68 -6.97 -10.01 -4.76
C MET A 68 -5.70 -10.53 -4.06
N ASP A 69 -5.74 -11.72 -3.46
CA ASP A 69 -4.63 -12.27 -2.67
C ASP A 69 -3.40 -12.61 -3.55
N ALA A 70 -3.62 -13.30 -4.66
CA ALA A 70 -2.57 -13.71 -5.58
C ALA A 70 -1.89 -12.51 -6.27
N PHE A 71 -2.67 -11.56 -6.78
CA PHE A 71 -2.13 -10.51 -7.66
C PHE A 71 -1.89 -9.17 -6.97
N PHE A 72 -2.58 -8.85 -5.87
CA PHE A 72 -2.58 -7.52 -5.26
C PHE A 72 -1.99 -7.49 -3.85
N HIS A 73 -2.53 -8.31 -2.95
CA HIS A 73 -2.16 -8.34 -1.54
C HIS A 73 -0.67 -8.59 -1.36
N GLU A 74 -0.02 -7.90 -0.42
CA GLU A 74 1.44 -7.84 -0.21
C GLU A 74 2.24 -7.17 -1.35
N LYS A 75 1.93 -7.43 -2.62
CA LYS A 75 2.73 -6.96 -3.78
C LYS A 75 2.62 -5.44 -3.93
N PHE A 76 1.40 -4.91 -3.85
CA PHE A 76 1.16 -3.48 -4.01
C PHE A 76 1.55 -2.68 -2.76
N VAL A 77 1.37 -3.25 -1.56
CA VAL A 77 1.90 -2.68 -0.31
C VAL A 77 3.43 -2.62 -0.37
N THR A 78 4.08 -3.69 -0.83
CA THR A 78 5.53 -3.76 -1.02
C THR A 78 6.02 -2.70 -1.99
N LEU A 79 5.39 -2.60 -3.16
CA LEU A 79 5.74 -1.61 -4.17
C LEU A 79 5.55 -0.18 -3.64
N PHE A 80 4.44 0.09 -2.95
CA PHE A 80 4.15 1.40 -2.37
C PHE A 80 5.16 1.78 -1.28
N SER A 81 5.54 0.85 -0.39
CA SER A 81 6.58 1.04 0.64
C SER A 81 7.93 1.39 0.01
N MET A 82 8.35 0.65 -1.02
CA MET A 82 9.60 0.94 -1.74
C MET A 82 9.58 2.36 -2.35
N LEU A 83 8.49 2.73 -3.04
CA LEU A 83 8.33 4.06 -3.65
C LEU A 83 8.29 5.19 -2.62
N PHE A 84 7.77 4.93 -1.43
CA PHE A 84 7.78 5.91 -0.36
C PHE A 84 9.21 6.20 0.11
N GLY A 85 10.05 5.16 0.29
CA GLY A 85 11.48 5.33 0.59
C GLY A 85 12.22 6.21 -0.44
N VAL A 86 11.92 6.03 -1.72
CA VAL A 86 12.41 6.90 -2.80
C VAL A 86 11.94 8.35 -2.63
N SER A 87 10.67 8.53 -2.29
CA SER A 87 10.04 9.84 -2.10
C SER A 87 10.70 10.64 -0.98
N LEU A 88 11.10 9.98 0.12
CA LEU A 88 11.82 10.61 1.24
C LEU A 88 13.13 11.25 0.76
N PHE A 89 13.92 10.52 -0.03
CA PHE A 89 15.18 11.03 -0.56
C PHE A 89 14.98 12.12 -1.64
N LEU A 90 13.98 11.97 -2.51
CA LEU A 90 13.65 12.99 -3.51
C LEU A 90 13.23 14.34 -2.88
N VAL A 91 12.64 14.31 -1.69
CA VAL A 91 12.31 15.52 -0.93
C VAL A 91 13.50 15.97 -0.08
N GLY A 92 13.98 15.11 0.81
CA GLY A 92 14.96 15.44 1.84
C GLY A 92 16.41 15.52 1.38
N GLY A 93 16.74 14.97 0.21
CA GLY A 93 18.12 14.93 -0.29
C GLY A 93 19.07 14.18 0.64
N GLU A 94 20.36 14.48 0.49
CA GLU A 94 21.38 14.03 1.44
C GLU A 94 21.17 14.68 2.81
N ARG A 95 21.61 14.00 3.87
CA ARG A 95 21.48 14.42 5.27
C ARG A 95 22.27 15.68 5.56
N SER A 96 23.36 15.91 4.83
CA SER A 96 24.13 17.16 4.86
C SER A 96 23.33 18.37 4.37
N ASP A 97 22.31 18.17 3.52
CA ASP A 97 21.38 19.23 3.11
C ASP A 97 20.35 19.47 4.21
N THR A 98 20.73 20.27 5.20
CA THR A 98 19.90 20.57 6.37
C THR A 98 18.61 21.30 6.00
N THR A 99 18.61 22.09 4.92
CA THR A 99 17.43 22.80 4.41
C THR A 99 16.39 21.82 3.89
N ARG A 100 16.78 20.87 3.02
CA ARG A 100 15.88 19.82 2.55
C ARG A 100 15.50 18.85 3.66
N GLY A 101 16.40 18.61 4.62
CA GLY A 101 16.10 17.86 5.83
C GLY A 101 14.93 18.46 6.63
N ARG A 102 14.94 19.78 6.87
CA ARG A 102 13.82 20.47 7.54
C ARG A 102 12.52 20.35 6.76
N ILE A 103 12.57 20.48 5.43
CA ILE A 103 11.39 20.30 4.57
C ILE A 103 10.83 18.87 4.71
N LEU A 104 11.70 17.86 4.70
CA LEU A 104 11.29 16.47 4.87
C LEU A 104 10.64 16.23 6.24
N ALA A 105 11.22 16.75 7.32
CA ALA A 105 10.66 16.62 8.66
C ALA A 105 9.26 17.26 8.76
N ARG A 106 9.08 18.49 8.24
CA ARG A 106 7.77 19.16 8.20
C ARG A 106 6.77 18.39 7.34
N ARG A 107 7.24 17.81 6.23
CA ARG A 107 6.41 17.00 5.34
C ARG A 107 5.91 15.73 6.02
N LEU A 108 6.77 15.03 6.77
CA LEU A 108 6.40 13.86 7.55
C LEU A 108 5.46 14.21 8.71
N ALA A 109 5.70 15.32 9.41
CA ALA A 109 4.79 15.79 10.46
C ALA A 109 3.40 16.14 9.91
N ALA A 110 3.34 16.83 8.77
CA ALA A 110 2.08 17.11 8.10
C ALA A 110 1.39 15.83 7.59
N LEU A 111 2.17 14.83 7.12
CA LEU A 111 1.62 13.53 6.72
C LEU A 111 1.02 12.79 7.92
N LEU A 112 1.71 12.78 9.07
CA LEU A 112 1.20 12.18 10.31
C LEU A 112 -0.08 12.88 10.78
N PHE A 113 -0.18 14.21 10.62
CA PHE A 113 -1.41 14.93 10.91
C PHE A 113 -2.57 14.46 10.01
N PHE A 114 -2.34 14.33 8.69
CA PHE A 114 -3.35 13.78 7.78
C PHE A 114 -3.69 12.33 8.11
N ALA A 115 -2.71 11.53 8.51
CA ALA A 115 -2.91 10.15 8.98
C ALA A 115 -3.89 10.10 10.14
N MET A 116 -3.70 10.94 11.17
CA MET A 116 -4.62 10.97 12.32
C MET A 116 -6.03 11.40 11.91
N LEU A 117 -6.16 12.42 11.05
CA LEU A 117 -7.47 12.84 10.55
C LEU A 117 -8.14 11.75 9.71
N HIS A 118 -7.38 11.04 8.89
CA HIS A 118 -7.90 9.98 8.03
C HIS A 118 -8.26 8.73 8.84
N GLY A 119 -7.36 8.23 9.69
CA GLY A 119 -7.58 7.03 10.50
C GLY A 119 -8.76 7.14 11.46
N PHE A 120 -8.88 8.25 12.19
CA PHE A 120 -10.00 8.48 13.11
C PHE A 120 -11.26 8.99 12.42
N GLY A 121 -11.11 9.88 11.43
CA GLY A 121 -12.20 10.64 10.83
C GLY A 121 -12.75 10.10 9.51
N ILE A 122 -12.04 9.19 8.84
CA ILE A 122 -12.44 8.64 7.54
C ILE A 122 -12.48 7.11 7.62
N TRP A 123 -11.33 6.46 7.75
CA TRP A 123 -11.24 5.00 7.66
C TRP A 123 -10.05 4.43 8.43
N TRP A 124 -10.31 3.36 9.17
CA TRP A 124 -9.38 2.73 10.11
C TRP A 124 -8.18 2.04 9.46
N GLY A 125 -8.26 1.67 8.17
CA GLY A 125 -7.15 1.04 7.45
C GLY A 125 -6.09 2.02 6.96
N ASP A 126 -5.85 3.11 7.71
CA ASP A 126 -4.88 4.14 7.31
C ASP A 126 -3.45 3.60 7.27
N ILE A 127 -2.79 3.73 6.13
CA ILE A 127 -1.36 3.39 5.96
C ILE A 127 -0.44 4.60 6.20
N LEU A 128 -1.00 5.82 6.25
CA LEU A 128 -0.22 7.05 6.32
C LEU A 128 0.48 7.21 7.68
N SER A 129 -0.12 6.74 8.77
CA SER A 129 0.49 6.72 10.11
C SER A 129 1.78 5.91 10.10
N LEU A 130 1.68 4.65 9.67
CA LEU A 130 2.80 3.73 9.54
C LEU A 130 3.93 4.34 8.71
N TYR A 131 3.58 4.97 7.58
CA TYR A 131 4.55 5.54 6.66
C TYR A 131 5.20 6.82 7.18
N ALA A 132 4.45 7.68 7.86
CA ALA A 132 4.98 8.89 8.46
C ALA A 132 5.97 8.55 9.58
N VAL A 133 5.61 7.62 10.49
CA VAL A 133 6.47 7.18 11.60
C VAL A 133 7.70 6.45 11.08
N THR A 134 7.53 5.48 10.19
CA THR A 134 8.66 4.79 9.54
C THR A 134 9.54 5.77 8.76
N GLY A 135 8.95 6.77 8.13
CA GLY A 135 9.66 7.84 7.42
C GLY A 135 10.56 8.67 8.33
N PHE A 136 10.16 8.91 9.59
CA PHE A 136 11.01 9.57 10.58
C PHE A 136 12.21 8.71 11.00
N ILE A 137 12.08 7.38 11.00
CA ILE A 137 13.21 6.47 11.24
C ILE A 137 14.13 6.46 10.00
N MET A 138 13.54 6.25 8.82
CA MET A 138 14.24 6.24 7.54
C MET A 138 14.94 7.58 7.23
N PHE A 139 14.48 8.68 7.83
CA PHE A 139 15.13 9.98 7.78
C PHE A 139 16.63 9.89 8.05
N PHE A 140 17.06 9.08 9.03
CA PHE A 140 18.47 8.93 9.40
C PHE A 140 19.26 8.06 8.42
N GLY A 141 18.60 7.10 7.76
CA GLY A 141 19.18 6.18 6.78
C GLY A 141 19.26 6.73 5.35
N ARG A 142 18.60 7.86 5.02
CA ARG A 142 18.47 8.36 3.63
C ARG A 142 19.79 8.62 2.89
N SER A 143 20.87 8.91 3.61
CA SER A 143 22.20 9.17 3.05
C SER A 143 23.10 7.95 2.94
N TRP A 144 22.64 6.79 3.39
CA TRP A 144 23.44 5.59 3.29
C TRP A 144 23.73 5.25 1.82
N LYS A 145 24.90 4.62 1.61
CA LYS A 145 25.31 4.13 0.29
C LYS A 145 24.29 3.08 -0.19
N PRO A 146 24.03 2.97 -1.51
CA PRO A 146 23.04 2.04 -2.03
C PRO A 146 23.30 0.58 -1.63
N ARG A 147 24.57 0.17 -1.51
CA ARG A 147 24.96 -1.16 -1.01
C ARG A 147 24.54 -1.40 0.43
N THR A 148 24.77 -0.42 1.31
CA THR A 148 24.38 -0.50 2.73
C THR A 148 22.87 -0.54 2.89
N LEU A 149 22.16 0.31 2.14
CA LEU A 149 20.68 0.31 2.11
C LEU A 149 20.13 -1.05 1.67
N MET A 150 20.68 -1.62 0.59
CA MET A 150 20.26 -2.91 0.09
C MET A 150 20.55 -4.03 1.10
N ALA A 151 21.78 -4.10 1.63
CA ALA A 151 22.18 -5.16 2.55
C ALA A 151 21.37 -5.11 3.86
N ALA A 152 21.23 -3.93 4.47
CA ALA A 152 20.47 -3.78 5.70
C ALA A 152 18.96 -3.98 5.48
N GLY A 153 18.41 -3.49 4.37
CA GLY A 153 17.00 -3.71 4.02
C GLY A 153 16.68 -5.18 3.77
N VAL A 154 17.49 -5.89 2.97
CA VAL A 154 17.28 -7.33 2.72
C VAL A 154 17.48 -8.15 3.99
N CYS A 155 18.52 -7.88 4.78
CA CYS A 155 18.76 -8.58 6.04
C CYS A 155 17.58 -8.39 7.01
N LEU A 156 17.14 -7.15 7.21
CA LEU A 156 16.00 -6.85 8.07
C LEU A 156 14.71 -7.50 7.56
N PHE A 157 14.45 -7.44 6.25
CA PHE A 157 13.28 -8.10 5.65
C PHE A 157 13.29 -9.61 5.91
N LEU A 158 14.39 -10.30 5.58
CA LEU A 158 14.51 -11.74 5.76
C LEU A 158 14.38 -12.16 7.23
N LEU A 159 15.02 -11.43 8.15
CA LEU A 159 14.91 -11.70 9.58
C LEU A 159 13.46 -11.59 10.08
N LEU A 160 12.70 -10.62 9.57
CA LEU A 160 11.30 -10.44 9.94
C LEU A 160 10.39 -11.46 9.27
N SER A 161 10.70 -11.88 8.03
CA SER A 161 9.98 -12.97 7.36
C SER A 161 10.08 -14.28 8.13
N LEU A 162 11.14 -14.51 8.93
CA LEU A 162 11.23 -15.71 9.78
C LEU A 162 10.08 -15.82 10.79
N ARG A 163 9.41 -14.72 11.14
CA ARG A 163 8.21 -14.74 12.01
C ARG A 163 7.02 -15.42 11.35
N SER A 164 6.98 -15.42 10.01
CA SER A 164 5.97 -16.11 9.20
C SER A 164 6.32 -17.59 9.00
N LEU A 165 7.47 -18.07 9.50
CA LEU A 165 7.72 -19.50 9.53
C LEU A 165 6.69 -20.18 10.44
N PRO A 166 6.19 -21.37 10.06
CA PRO A 166 5.40 -22.16 10.98
C PRO A 166 6.26 -22.37 12.23
N HIS A 167 5.76 -21.96 13.39
CA HIS A 167 6.42 -22.27 14.64
C HIS A 167 6.50 -23.81 14.67
N ALA A 168 7.71 -24.36 14.59
CA ALA A 168 7.91 -25.75 14.89
C ALA A 168 7.55 -25.87 16.37
N GLY A 169 6.32 -26.28 16.66
CA GLY A 169 5.98 -26.70 18.01
C GLY A 169 7.06 -27.68 18.41
N VAL A 170 7.81 -27.34 19.46
CA VAL A 170 8.56 -28.35 20.20
C VAL A 170 7.47 -29.22 20.82
N ALA A 171 6.98 -30.17 20.04
CA ALA A 171 6.21 -31.27 20.58
C ALA A 171 7.20 -32.02 21.49
N PRO A 172 6.86 -32.29 22.76
CA PRO A 172 7.65 -33.21 23.56
C PRO A 172 7.79 -34.51 22.76
N ALA A 173 9.02 -34.98 22.63
CA ALA A 173 9.38 -36.11 21.78
C ALA A 173 8.71 -37.40 22.29
N THR A 174 7.49 -37.68 21.87
CA THR A 174 6.90 -39.01 21.92
C THR A 174 6.01 -39.24 20.70
N VAL A 175 6.26 -40.38 20.04
CA VAL A 175 5.46 -41.06 19.01
C VAL A 175 5.77 -40.74 17.54
N ALA A 176 6.59 -41.65 16.96
CA ALA A 176 6.67 -42.21 15.60
C ALA A 176 6.35 -41.37 14.34
N PRO A 177 7.16 -41.49 13.26
CA PRO A 177 6.99 -40.74 12.04
C PRO A 177 5.88 -41.37 11.18
N THR A 178 4.67 -40.85 11.33
CA THR A 178 3.68 -40.88 10.24
C THR A 178 3.72 -39.50 9.61
N VAL A 179 3.76 -39.40 8.28
CA VAL A 179 3.61 -38.13 7.56
C VAL A 179 2.20 -37.61 7.86
N GLN A 180 2.06 -36.91 8.97
CA GLN A 180 0.85 -36.17 9.31
C GLN A 180 0.96 -34.84 8.59
N VAL A 181 0.01 -34.61 7.69
CA VAL A 181 -0.46 -33.28 7.35
C VAL A 181 -0.87 -32.65 8.69
N ALA A 182 0.06 -31.97 9.34
CA ALA A 182 -0.19 -31.29 10.59
C ALA A 182 -1.02 -30.05 10.27
N THR A 183 -2.33 -30.24 10.17
CA THR A 183 -3.33 -29.18 10.26
C THR A 183 -3.08 -28.44 11.57
N ALA A 184 -2.92 -27.11 11.50
CA ALA A 184 -3.05 -26.28 12.69
C ALA A 184 -4.39 -26.63 13.38
N PRO A 185 -4.50 -26.54 14.72
CA PRO A 185 -5.79 -26.78 15.37
C PRO A 185 -6.79 -25.77 14.81
N GLU A 186 -7.71 -26.27 13.98
CA GLU A 186 -8.88 -25.54 13.53
C GLU A 186 -9.59 -25.04 14.79
N PRO A 187 -9.95 -23.74 14.88
CA PRO A 187 -10.79 -23.27 15.97
C PRO A 187 -12.03 -24.17 16.04
N SER A 188 -12.44 -24.58 17.25
CA SER A 188 -13.64 -25.40 17.40
C SER A 188 -14.81 -24.72 16.70
N ASP A 189 -15.72 -25.51 16.11
CA ASP A 189 -16.89 -24.97 15.39
C ASP A 189 -17.64 -23.90 16.22
N ASN A 190 -17.71 -24.10 17.53
CA ASN A 190 -18.30 -23.16 18.48
C ASN A 190 -17.55 -21.80 18.54
N ALA A 191 -16.22 -21.80 18.52
CA ALA A 191 -15.43 -20.57 18.53
C ALA A 191 -15.60 -19.76 17.22
N VAL A 192 -15.73 -20.44 16.08
CA VAL A 192 -16.02 -19.79 14.79
C VAL A 192 -17.42 -19.18 14.80
N ILE A 193 -18.42 -19.92 15.30
CA ILE A 193 -19.81 -19.43 15.43
C ILE A 193 -19.87 -18.19 16.33
N GLU A 194 -19.26 -18.23 17.52
CA GLU A 194 -19.20 -17.09 18.43
C GLU A 194 -18.52 -15.88 17.80
N ARG A 195 -17.42 -16.11 17.06
CA ARG A 195 -16.72 -15.04 16.36
C ARG A 195 -17.57 -14.43 15.25
N LYS A 196 -18.27 -15.25 14.45
CA LYS A 196 -19.19 -14.76 13.41
C LYS A 196 -20.34 -13.95 14.01
N ALA A 197 -20.91 -14.39 15.14
CA ALA A 197 -21.94 -13.64 15.84
C ALA A 197 -21.42 -12.28 16.35
N HIS A 198 -20.21 -12.24 16.91
CA HIS A 198 -19.57 -10.99 17.30
C HIS A 198 -19.34 -10.06 16.09
N ILE A 199 -18.87 -10.58 14.96
CA ILE A 199 -18.65 -9.81 13.74
C ILE A 199 -19.96 -9.25 13.19
N ALA A 200 -21.03 -10.05 13.17
CA ALA A 200 -22.36 -9.60 12.77
C ALA A 200 -22.84 -8.42 13.65
N SER A 201 -22.60 -8.48 14.97
CA SER A 201 -22.92 -7.37 15.88
C SER A 201 -22.10 -6.10 15.56
N GLN A 202 -20.83 -6.24 15.17
CA GLN A 202 -19.99 -5.12 14.76
C GLN A 202 -20.45 -4.50 13.45
N ILE A 203 -20.84 -5.33 12.47
CA ILE A 203 -21.43 -4.91 11.21
C ILE A 203 -22.70 -4.11 11.46
N GLU A 204 -23.63 -4.65 12.24
CA GLU A 204 -24.91 -3.99 12.53
C GLU A 204 -24.71 -2.63 13.24
N SER A 205 -23.81 -2.58 14.22
CA SER A 205 -23.44 -1.33 14.89
C SER A 205 -22.87 -0.30 13.90
N ALA A 206 -21.92 -0.71 13.06
CA ALA A 206 -21.27 0.17 12.10
C ALA A 206 -22.19 0.60 10.93
N ARG A 207 -23.20 -0.21 10.61
CA ARG A 207 -24.16 0.03 9.53
C ARG A 207 -25.36 0.88 9.97
N SER A 208 -25.82 0.72 11.20
CA SER A 208 -27.09 1.31 11.67
C SER A 208 -27.04 2.82 11.86
N SER A 209 -25.87 3.42 12.14
CA SER A 209 -25.78 4.85 12.44
C SER A 209 -24.40 5.44 12.21
N TRP A 210 -24.35 6.78 12.08
CA TRP A 210 -23.09 7.53 12.10
C TRP A 210 -22.28 7.25 13.36
N ALA A 211 -22.91 7.28 14.53
CA ALA A 211 -22.23 7.08 15.81
C ALA A 211 -21.63 5.68 15.92
N GLY A 212 -22.35 4.65 15.47
CA GLY A 212 -21.87 3.28 15.44
C GLY A 212 -20.72 3.07 14.45
N ALA A 213 -20.83 3.65 13.24
CA ALA A 213 -19.76 3.61 12.24
C ALA A 213 -18.45 4.20 12.77
N TYR A 214 -18.50 5.41 13.36
CA TYR A 214 -17.32 6.10 13.87
C TYR A 214 -16.76 5.49 15.15
N ARG A 215 -17.60 4.91 16.01
CA ARG A 215 -17.14 4.12 17.17
C ARG A 215 -16.36 2.89 16.71
N SER A 216 -16.94 2.12 15.78
CA SER A 216 -16.30 0.93 15.21
C SER A 216 -14.99 1.27 14.49
N ASN A 217 -15.00 2.36 13.71
CA ASN A 217 -13.81 2.90 13.05
C ASN A 217 -12.71 3.24 14.05
N THR A 218 -13.04 4.02 15.07
CA THR A 218 -12.06 4.46 16.10
C THR A 218 -11.45 3.26 16.83
N GLN A 219 -12.27 2.30 17.24
CA GLN A 219 -11.78 1.08 17.91
C GLN A 219 -10.87 0.24 17.00
N SER A 220 -11.20 0.16 15.71
CA SER A 220 -10.38 -0.55 14.73
C SER A 220 -9.07 0.18 14.46
N TYR A 221 -9.09 1.52 14.37
CA TYR A 221 -7.88 2.30 14.14
C TYR A 221 -6.91 2.25 15.32
N LEU A 222 -7.41 2.23 16.56
CA LEU A 222 -6.56 2.02 17.74
C LEU A 222 -5.82 0.67 17.68
N LYS A 223 -6.46 -0.38 17.15
CA LYS A 223 -5.80 -1.67 16.93
C LYS A 223 -4.75 -1.59 15.82
N VAL A 224 -5.03 -0.85 14.74
CA VAL A 224 -4.05 -0.59 13.68
C VAL A 224 -2.83 0.15 14.22
N LEU A 225 -3.01 1.23 15.00
CA LEU A 225 -1.90 1.95 15.62
C LEU A 225 -1.03 1.06 16.53
N HIS A 226 -1.65 0.12 17.22
CA HIS A 226 -0.91 -0.87 18.01
C HIS A 226 -0.13 -1.85 17.11
N GLY A 227 -0.78 -2.39 16.08
CA GLY A 227 -0.17 -3.31 15.12
C GLY A 227 0.92 -2.66 14.25
N ASP A 228 0.84 -1.35 14.01
CA ASP A 228 1.86 -0.59 13.29
C ASP A 228 3.25 -0.75 13.92
N ILE A 229 3.34 -0.93 15.24
CA ILE A 229 4.61 -1.16 15.95
C ILE A 229 5.36 -2.37 15.39
N ASP A 230 4.63 -3.44 15.07
CA ASP A 230 5.19 -4.66 14.50
C ASP A 230 5.51 -4.53 13.00
N LEU A 231 4.80 -3.65 12.28
CA LEU A 231 4.95 -3.42 10.84
C LEU A 231 6.03 -2.36 10.50
N ILE A 232 6.41 -1.50 11.44
CA ILE A 232 7.45 -0.48 11.23
C ILE A 232 8.76 -1.10 10.70
N PRO A 233 9.30 -2.19 11.31
CA PRO A 233 10.56 -2.78 10.85
C PRO A 233 10.50 -3.33 9.41
N SER A 234 9.41 -4.01 9.03
CA SER A 234 9.26 -4.57 7.68
C SER A 234 9.06 -3.46 6.65
N THR A 235 8.29 -2.44 7.01
CA THR A 235 8.10 -1.25 6.17
C THR A 235 9.42 -0.50 5.97
N LEU A 236 10.22 -0.34 7.03
CA LEU A 236 11.55 0.27 6.96
C LEU A 236 12.47 -0.50 6.01
N ALA A 237 12.48 -1.83 6.12
CA ALA A 237 13.26 -2.71 5.24
C ALA A 237 12.93 -2.47 3.76
N LEU A 238 11.64 -2.42 3.43
CA LEU A 238 11.17 -2.16 2.06
C LEU A 238 11.49 -0.74 1.59
N MET A 239 11.35 0.29 2.45
CA MET A 239 11.76 1.66 2.12
C MET A 239 13.26 1.74 1.81
N MET A 240 14.10 1.00 2.56
CA MET A 240 15.55 0.92 2.32
C MET A 240 15.88 0.24 0.99
N ILE A 241 15.25 -0.90 0.70
CA ILE A 241 15.39 -1.61 -0.58
C ILE A 241 14.97 -0.70 -1.75
N GLY A 242 13.81 -0.05 -1.64
CA GLY A 242 13.32 0.89 -2.64
C GLY A 242 14.28 2.05 -2.90
N LEU A 243 14.82 2.66 -1.84
CA LEU A 243 15.80 3.73 -1.99
C LEU A 243 17.12 3.23 -2.60
N ALA A 244 17.58 2.02 -2.25
CA ALA A 244 18.74 1.42 -2.87
C ALA A 244 18.55 1.22 -4.38
N LEU A 245 17.42 0.63 -4.79
CA LEU A 245 17.06 0.42 -6.19
C LEU A 245 16.99 1.73 -6.97
N PHE A 246 16.43 2.78 -6.36
CA PHE A 246 16.45 4.13 -6.94
C PHE A 246 17.87 4.64 -7.17
N LYS A 247 18.75 4.53 -6.17
CA LYS A 247 20.15 4.96 -6.29
C LYS A 247 20.95 4.13 -7.31
N TYR A 248 20.55 2.88 -7.57
CA TYR A 248 21.09 2.07 -8.68
C TYR A 248 20.49 2.42 -10.06
N GLY A 249 19.50 3.30 -10.13
CA GLY A 249 18.87 3.72 -11.38
C GLY A 249 17.70 2.84 -11.85
N PHE A 250 17.24 1.88 -11.03
CA PHE A 250 16.13 0.98 -11.39
C PHE A 250 14.86 1.75 -11.76
N PHE A 251 14.39 2.67 -10.91
CA PHE A 251 13.17 3.45 -11.21
C PHE A 251 13.37 4.52 -12.29
N ALA A 252 14.62 4.87 -12.60
CA ALA A 252 14.96 5.84 -13.63
C ALA A 252 14.99 5.23 -15.05
N GLY A 253 14.88 3.90 -15.18
CA GLY A 253 14.96 3.25 -16.50
C GLY A 253 16.39 3.07 -17.01
N THR A 254 17.41 3.40 -16.19
CA THR A 254 18.81 3.54 -16.64
C THR A 254 19.62 2.26 -16.52
N ILE A 255 19.09 1.21 -15.88
CA ILE A 255 19.74 -0.10 -15.87
C ILE A 255 19.50 -0.84 -17.21
N ASP A 256 20.33 -1.84 -17.46
CA ASP A 256 20.26 -2.67 -18.66
C ASP A 256 18.92 -3.43 -18.79
N ASN A 257 18.43 -3.56 -20.03
CA ASN A 257 17.16 -4.22 -20.32
C ASN A 257 17.16 -5.70 -19.89
N ARG A 258 18.31 -6.38 -19.98
CA ARG A 258 18.41 -7.79 -19.54
C ARG A 258 18.10 -7.95 -18.06
N ARG A 259 18.44 -6.96 -17.22
CA ARG A 259 18.13 -7.00 -15.79
C ARG A 259 16.65 -6.82 -15.51
N TYR A 260 15.97 -5.93 -16.23
CA TYR A 260 14.51 -5.82 -16.13
C TYR A 260 13.81 -7.09 -16.61
N LEU A 261 14.28 -7.69 -17.71
CA LEU A 261 13.74 -8.96 -18.22
C LEU A 261 13.97 -10.11 -17.22
N ALA A 262 15.14 -10.17 -16.58
CA ALA A 262 15.41 -11.17 -15.55
C ALA A 262 14.50 -10.98 -14.33
N LEU A 263 14.30 -9.75 -13.85
CA LEU A 263 13.38 -9.45 -12.74
C LEU A 263 11.92 -9.75 -13.11
N LEU A 264 11.53 -9.45 -14.36
CA LEU A 264 10.21 -9.82 -14.88
C LEU A 264 10.02 -11.34 -14.88
N LEU A 265 10.99 -12.11 -15.39
CA LEU A 265 10.93 -13.56 -15.40
C LEU A 265 10.88 -14.15 -13.99
N ILE A 266 11.80 -13.76 -13.11
CA ILE A 266 11.87 -14.24 -11.72
C ILE A 266 10.56 -13.91 -10.98
N GLY A 267 10.08 -12.67 -11.08
CA GLY A 267 8.84 -12.29 -10.42
C GLY A 267 7.60 -12.91 -11.04
N SER A 268 7.58 -13.20 -12.35
CA SER A 268 6.50 -13.98 -12.97
C SER A 268 6.49 -15.43 -12.48
N MET A 269 7.65 -16.08 -12.34
CA MET A 269 7.75 -17.40 -11.73
C MET A 269 7.31 -17.38 -10.26
N ALA A 270 7.72 -16.36 -9.51
CA ALA A 270 7.27 -16.14 -8.14
C ALA A 270 5.74 -15.98 -8.06
N LEU A 271 5.14 -15.24 -8.99
CA LEU A 271 3.69 -15.06 -9.07
C LEU A 271 2.96 -16.37 -9.37
N VAL A 272 3.52 -17.24 -10.22
CA VAL A 272 2.94 -18.58 -10.46
C VAL A 272 2.93 -19.41 -9.17
N VAL A 273 4.03 -19.40 -8.41
CA VAL A 273 4.11 -20.13 -7.13
C VAL A 273 3.12 -19.57 -6.12
N VAL A 274 3.10 -18.24 -5.93
CA VAL A 274 2.17 -17.56 -5.02
C VAL A 274 0.72 -17.82 -5.44
N GLY A 275 0.39 -17.64 -6.72
CA GLY A 275 -0.96 -17.87 -7.23
C GLY A 275 -1.42 -19.31 -7.07
N TRP A 276 -0.51 -20.29 -7.19
CA TRP A 276 -0.82 -21.69 -6.90
C TRP A 276 -1.05 -21.94 -5.40
N LEU A 277 -0.19 -21.41 -4.52
CA LEU A 277 -0.34 -21.56 -3.07
C LEU A 277 -1.65 -20.93 -2.56
N THR A 278 -1.94 -19.70 -2.99
CA THR A 278 -3.20 -19.03 -2.63
C THR A 278 -4.39 -19.71 -3.28
N TRP A 279 -4.26 -20.32 -4.46
CA TRP A 279 -5.35 -21.11 -5.06
C TRP A 279 -5.73 -22.31 -4.19
N GLN A 280 -4.72 -23.04 -3.68
CA GLN A 280 -4.97 -24.16 -2.76
C GLN A 280 -5.71 -23.68 -1.51
N LYS A 281 -5.27 -22.57 -0.91
CA LYS A 281 -5.87 -21.96 0.28
C LYS A 281 -7.28 -21.43 0.02
N ASP A 282 -7.44 -20.58 -0.98
CA ASP A 282 -8.63 -19.73 -1.17
C ASP A 282 -9.74 -20.42 -1.98
N MET A 283 -9.39 -21.28 -2.95
CA MET A 283 -10.38 -22.00 -3.75
C MET A 283 -10.70 -23.38 -3.19
N LEU A 284 -9.67 -24.08 -2.68
CA LEU A 284 -9.80 -25.48 -2.28
C LEU A 284 -9.87 -25.66 -0.76
N GLY A 285 -9.68 -24.60 0.02
CA GLY A 285 -9.65 -24.68 1.49
C GLY A 285 -8.46 -25.47 2.03
N VAL A 286 -7.43 -25.71 1.22
CA VAL A 286 -6.25 -26.51 1.60
C VAL A 286 -5.13 -25.58 2.04
N SER A 287 -4.93 -25.47 3.35
CA SER A 287 -3.82 -24.71 3.92
C SER A 287 -2.51 -25.51 3.87
N ILE A 288 -1.55 -25.02 3.09
CA ILE A 288 -0.20 -25.60 3.02
C ILE A 288 0.68 -24.95 4.09
N LYS A 289 1.22 -25.75 5.00
CA LYS A 289 2.12 -25.29 6.06
C LYS A 289 3.34 -24.56 5.45
N GLY A 290 3.54 -23.31 5.85
CA GLY A 290 4.65 -22.46 5.39
C GLY A 290 4.37 -21.69 4.10
N SER A 291 3.17 -21.80 3.53
CA SER A 291 2.74 -20.98 2.39
C SER A 291 2.89 -19.48 2.66
N GLU A 292 2.48 -19.01 3.84
CA GLU A 292 2.60 -17.59 4.23
C GLU A 292 4.04 -17.07 4.17
N PHE A 293 5.01 -17.85 4.67
CA PHE A 293 6.44 -17.51 4.57
C PHE A 293 6.90 -17.37 3.12
N ILE A 294 6.49 -18.31 2.26
CA ILE A 294 6.81 -18.29 0.84
C ILE A 294 6.18 -17.08 0.17
N GLU A 295 4.90 -16.79 0.46
CA GLU A 295 4.19 -15.63 -0.07
C GLU A 295 4.88 -14.31 0.30
N VAL A 296 5.29 -14.15 1.56
CA VAL A 296 6.02 -12.97 2.04
C VAL A 296 7.36 -12.83 1.30
N ILE A 297 8.16 -13.89 1.20
CA ILE A 297 9.48 -13.82 0.53
C ILE A 297 9.37 -13.56 -0.97
N LEU A 298 8.34 -14.10 -1.62
CA LEU A 298 8.14 -13.97 -3.06
C LEU A 298 7.52 -12.63 -3.47
N SER A 299 6.74 -11.99 -2.59
CA SER A 299 6.01 -10.75 -2.89
C SER A 299 6.90 -9.60 -3.40
N PRO A 300 8.09 -9.31 -2.84
CA PRO A 300 9.01 -8.32 -3.40
C PRO A 300 9.43 -8.61 -4.84
N TRP A 301 9.62 -9.88 -5.21
CA TRP A 301 9.99 -10.26 -6.58
C TRP A 301 8.85 -10.00 -7.56
N VAL A 302 7.62 -10.32 -7.18
CA VAL A 302 6.42 -10.01 -7.97
C VAL A 302 6.25 -8.50 -8.14
N ALA A 303 6.40 -7.73 -7.05
CA ALA A 303 6.35 -6.27 -7.09
C ALA A 303 7.41 -5.67 -8.05
N LEU A 304 8.63 -6.22 -8.03
CA LEU A 304 9.70 -5.83 -8.95
C LEU A 304 9.43 -6.26 -10.39
N ALA A 305 8.76 -7.38 -10.64
CA ALA A 305 8.30 -7.77 -11.97
C ALA A 305 7.26 -6.78 -12.51
N TYR A 306 6.27 -6.37 -11.71
CA TYR A 306 5.30 -5.35 -12.10
C TYR A 306 6.00 -4.03 -12.48
N ALA A 307 6.90 -3.54 -11.63
CA ALA A 307 7.68 -2.34 -11.92
C ALA A 307 8.55 -2.49 -13.18
N SER A 308 9.21 -3.64 -13.35
CA SER A 308 10.07 -3.92 -14.51
C SER A 308 9.28 -3.97 -15.82
N GLY A 309 8.12 -4.65 -15.82
CA GLY A 309 7.23 -4.71 -16.97
C GLY A 309 6.77 -3.31 -17.42
N LEU A 310 6.31 -2.48 -16.47
CA LEU A 310 5.90 -1.10 -16.75
C LEU A 310 7.05 -0.25 -17.31
N ILE A 311 8.26 -0.39 -16.76
CA ILE A 311 9.44 0.32 -17.24
C ILE A 311 9.81 -0.12 -18.66
N LEU A 312 9.82 -1.43 -18.94
CA LEU A 312 10.11 -1.97 -20.26
C LEU A 312 9.10 -1.51 -21.31
N LEU A 313 7.81 -1.51 -20.99
CA LEU A 313 6.75 -1.01 -21.88
C LEU A 313 6.94 0.49 -22.19
N VAL A 314 7.31 1.29 -21.19
CA VAL A 314 7.63 2.71 -21.38
C VAL A 314 8.89 2.91 -22.22
N LYS A 315 9.93 2.09 -22.03
CA LYS A 315 11.15 2.11 -22.86
C LYS A 315 10.84 1.71 -24.30
N GLY A 316 9.90 0.79 -24.51
CA GLY A 316 9.40 0.35 -25.82
C GLY A 316 8.44 1.31 -26.53
N GLY A 317 8.17 2.49 -25.96
CA GLY A 317 7.38 3.54 -26.63
C GLY A 317 5.93 3.68 -26.16
N ALA A 318 5.45 2.85 -25.24
CA ALA A 318 4.05 2.88 -24.75
C ALA A 318 3.70 4.07 -23.83
N LYS A 319 4.50 5.16 -23.82
CA LYS A 319 4.34 6.30 -22.89
C LYS A 319 2.96 6.94 -22.94
N ARG A 320 2.35 7.05 -24.13
CA ARG A 320 1.03 7.70 -24.30
C ARG A 320 -0.10 6.87 -23.71
N LEU A 321 -0.03 5.54 -23.88
CA LEU A 321 -1.02 4.59 -23.34
C LEU A 321 -1.14 4.73 -21.81
N PHE A 322 -0.01 4.95 -21.14
CA PHE A 322 0.07 5.04 -19.69
C PHE A 322 -0.09 6.47 -19.14
N SER A 323 -0.44 7.46 -19.96
CA SER A 323 -0.58 8.84 -19.50
C SER A 323 -1.67 9.05 -18.43
N PRO A 324 -2.83 8.35 -18.44
CA PRO A 324 -3.80 8.46 -17.36
C PRO A 324 -3.24 7.93 -16.03
N LEU A 325 -2.49 6.82 -16.06
CA LEU A 325 -1.83 6.25 -14.89
C LEU A 325 -0.74 7.16 -14.34
N VAL A 326 0.05 7.81 -15.20
CA VAL A 326 1.02 8.83 -14.78
C VAL A 326 0.31 10.00 -14.10
N ALA A 327 -0.83 10.45 -14.63
CA ALA A 327 -1.63 11.50 -13.99
C ALA A 327 -2.17 11.06 -12.62
N ALA A 328 -2.68 9.82 -12.52
CA ALA A 328 -3.14 9.24 -11.27
C ALA A 328 -2.03 9.13 -10.22
N GLY A 329 -0.81 8.75 -10.63
CA GLY A 329 0.35 8.69 -9.73
C GLY A 329 0.84 10.06 -9.25
N ARG A 330 0.64 11.12 -10.06
CA ARG A 330 0.88 12.52 -9.63
C ARG A 330 -0.16 13.02 -8.63
N MET A 331 -1.29 12.34 -8.53
CA MET A 331 -2.40 12.59 -7.62
C MET A 331 -2.57 11.45 -6.60
N ALA A 332 -1.51 10.68 -6.31
CA ALA A 332 -1.63 9.48 -5.49
C ALA A 332 -2.23 9.75 -4.09
N PHE A 333 -1.90 10.88 -3.44
CA PHE A 333 -2.45 11.21 -2.13
C PHE A 333 -3.92 11.65 -2.24
N THR A 334 -4.27 12.43 -3.26
CA THR A 334 -5.67 12.76 -3.54
C THR A 334 -6.49 11.51 -3.86
N ASN A 335 -5.97 10.63 -4.70
CA ASN A 335 -6.65 9.40 -5.11
C ASN A 335 -6.82 8.44 -3.94
N TYR A 336 -5.83 8.32 -3.05
CA TYR A 336 -5.96 7.56 -1.80
C TYR A 336 -7.09 8.10 -0.90
N LEU A 337 -7.10 9.40 -0.62
CA LEU A 337 -8.13 9.97 0.26
C LEU A 337 -9.52 9.91 -0.35
N THR A 338 -9.64 10.16 -1.65
CA THR A 338 -10.93 10.08 -2.35
C THR A 338 -11.44 8.64 -2.46
N GLN A 339 -10.57 7.64 -2.61
CA GLN A 339 -10.95 6.23 -2.48
C GLN A 339 -11.62 5.98 -1.12
N SER A 340 -10.96 6.37 -0.02
CA SER A 340 -11.54 6.18 1.31
C SER A 340 -12.83 6.96 1.52
N LEU A 341 -12.91 8.19 1.02
CA LEU A 341 -14.14 9.00 1.12
C LEU A 341 -15.30 8.37 0.35
N ILE A 342 -15.07 7.88 -0.88
CA ILE A 342 -16.09 7.20 -1.68
C ILE A 342 -16.53 5.91 -0.97
N MET A 343 -15.58 5.06 -0.59
CA MET A 343 -15.89 3.76 0.02
C MET A 343 -16.62 3.93 1.36
N THR A 344 -16.17 4.83 2.23
CA THR A 344 -16.87 5.08 3.51
C THR A 344 -18.22 5.78 3.32
N THR A 345 -18.42 6.53 2.24
CA THR A 345 -19.75 7.04 1.88
C THR A 345 -20.71 5.90 1.52
N ILE A 346 -20.22 4.89 0.81
CA ILE A 346 -21.01 3.72 0.40
C ILE A 346 -21.28 2.78 1.58
N PHE A 347 -20.28 2.48 2.40
CA PHE A 347 -20.37 1.40 3.38
C PHE A 347 -20.80 1.84 4.79
N TYR A 348 -20.44 3.05 5.25
CA TYR A 348 -20.69 3.43 6.64
C TYR A 348 -22.16 3.78 6.89
N GLY A 349 -22.62 3.44 8.09
CA GLY A 349 -23.94 3.77 8.59
C GLY A 349 -24.22 5.26 8.64
N GLY A 350 -25.49 5.60 8.39
CA GLY A 350 -25.93 6.99 8.27
C GLY A 350 -25.54 7.68 6.95
N ARG A 351 -24.85 6.98 6.05
CA ARG A 351 -24.66 7.35 4.64
C ARG A 351 -25.25 6.27 3.75
N GLY A 352 -24.44 5.45 3.08
CA GLY A 352 -24.90 4.35 2.24
C GLY A 352 -25.31 3.10 3.02
N GLY A 353 -24.64 2.79 4.13
CA GLY A 353 -25.04 1.67 5.01
C GLY A 353 -24.92 0.28 4.38
N LEU A 354 -23.99 0.06 3.45
CA LEU A 354 -23.79 -1.25 2.80
C LEU A 354 -22.79 -2.18 3.50
N MET A 355 -22.31 -1.83 4.70
CA MET A 355 -21.37 -2.71 5.44
C MET A 355 -21.99 -4.09 5.68
N GLY A 356 -21.25 -5.14 5.32
CA GLY A 356 -21.68 -6.54 5.42
C GLY A 356 -22.72 -7.00 4.39
N GLU A 357 -23.18 -6.13 3.49
CA GLU A 357 -24.25 -6.41 2.51
C GLU A 357 -23.74 -6.65 1.08
N VAL A 358 -22.44 -6.44 0.85
CA VAL A 358 -21.84 -6.54 -0.49
C VAL A 358 -20.83 -7.66 -0.52
N ASP A 359 -21.08 -8.65 -1.37
CA ASP A 359 -20.14 -9.72 -1.60
C ASP A 359 -18.98 -9.30 -2.54
N ARG A 360 -17.87 -10.04 -2.50
CA ARG A 360 -16.61 -9.72 -3.20
C ARG A 360 -16.74 -9.48 -4.71
N PRO A 361 -17.56 -10.21 -5.49
CA PRO A 361 -17.70 -9.93 -6.92
C PRO A 361 -18.29 -8.53 -7.18
N ALA A 362 -19.31 -8.15 -6.42
CA ALA A 362 -19.92 -6.82 -6.50
C ALA A 362 -18.96 -5.73 -5.97
N LEU A 363 -18.19 -6.04 -4.92
CA LEU A 363 -17.16 -5.17 -4.39
C LEU A 363 -16.07 -4.88 -5.45
N TRP A 364 -15.64 -5.88 -6.21
CA TRP A 364 -14.72 -5.69 -7.33
C TRP A 364 -15.30 -4.81 -8.43
N ALA A 365 -16.59 -4.92 -8.73
CA ALA A 365 -17.24 -4.00 -9.67
C ALA A 365 -17.16 -2.55 -9.18
N MET A 366 -17.32 -2.31 -7.86
CA MET A 366 -17.12 -0.98 -7.26
C MET A 366 -15.66 -0.51 -7.37
N VAL A 367 -14.69 -1.38 -7.08
CA VAL A 367 -13.26 -1.09 -7.22
C VAL A 367 -12.91 -0.67 -8.65
N ILE A 368 -13.37 -1.44 -9.65
CA ILE A 368 -13.15 -1.14 -11.07
C ILE A 368 -13.83 0.19 -11.45
N GLY A 369 -15.05 0.44 -10.96
CA GLY A 369 -15.74 1.71 -11.16
C GLY A 369 -14.93 2.90 -10.63
N ILE A 370 -14.37 2.79 -9.42
CA ILE A 370 -13.52 3.83 -8.84
C ILE A 370 -12.22 3.98 -9.64
N TRP A 371 -11.60 2.90 -10.11
CA TRP A 371 -10.43 2.97 -10.99
C TRP A 371 -10.73 3.75 -12.26
N CYS A 372 -11.85 3.46 -12.94
CA CYS A 372 -12.27 4.17 -14.14
C CYS A 372 -12.47 5.66 -13.86
N LEU A 373 -13.19 6.02 -12.78
CA LEU A 373 -13.37 7.41 -12.37
C LEU A 373 -12.02 8.10 -12.13
N GLN A 374 -11.09 7.43 -11.45
CA GLN A 374 -9.78 7.99 -11.12
C GLN A 374 -8.87 8.15 -12.33
N LEU A 375 -8.94 7.23 -13.29
CA LEU A 375 -8.22 7.32 -14.56
C LEU A 375 -8.79 8.38 -15.50
N VAL A 376 -10.05 8.77 -15.33
CA VAL A 376 -10.67 9.88 -16.07
C VAL A 376 -10.37 11.23 -15.42
N TRP A 377 -10.63 11.38 -14.11
CA TRP A 377 -10.55 12.70 -13.47
C TRP A 377 -9.12 13.21 -13.28
N SER A 378 -8.15 12.30 -13.24
CA SER A 378 -6.76 12.60 -12.92
C SER A 378 -6.12 13.35 -14.08
N PRO A 379 -6.19 12.85 -15.34
CA PRO A 379 -5.73 13.64 -16.48
C PRO A 379 -6.52 14.94 -16.67
N LEU A 380 -7.85 14.95 -16.45
CA LEU A 380 -8.67 16.17 -16.55
C LEU A 380 -8.23 17.24 -15.55
N TRP A 381 -7.96 16.87 -14.31
CA TRP A 381 -7.44 17.78 -13.28
C TRP A 381 -6.02 18.25 -13.63
N MET A 382 -5.14 17.30 -13.96
CA MET A 382 -3.73 17.57 -14.26
C MET A 382 -3.52 18.31 -15.59
N ALA A 383 -4.56 18.45 -16.42
CA ALA A 383 -4.55 19.36 -17.57
C ALA A 383 -4.44 20.82 -17.09
N ARG A 384 -5.15 21.20 -16.02
CA ARG A 384 -5.25 22.59 -15.50
C ARG A 384 -4.34 22.87 -14.31
N PHE A 385 -4.05 21.87 -13.48
CA PHE A 385 -3.30 22.02 -12.23
C PHE A 385 -1.95 21.29 -12.23
N GLU A 386 -1.02 21.72 -11.38
CA GLU A 386 0.32 21.12 -11.28
C GLU A 386 0.39 19.87 -10.39
N MET A 387 -0.54 19.76 -9.44
CA MET A 387 -0.65 18.72 -8.42
C MET A 387 -2.12 18.53 -8.00
N GLY A 388 -2.44 17.41 -7.36
CA GLY A 388 -3.76 17.18 -6.80
C GLY A 388 -4.08 18.11 -5.62
N PRO A 389 -5.36 18.27 -5.26
CA PRO A 389 -5.80 19.15 -4.19
C PRO A 389 -5.18 18.80 -2.83
N PHE A 390 -5.14 17.53 -2.43
CA PHE A 390 -4.56 17.14 -1.15
C PHE A 390 -3.04 17.21 -1.14
N GLU A 391 -2.38 16.94 -2.27
CA GLU A 391 -0.95 17.20 -2.44
C GLU A 391 -0.64 18.69 -2.28
N TRP A 392 -1.50 19.57 -2.79
CA TRP A 392 -1.37 21.01 -2.65
C TRP A 392 -1.52 21.46 -1.19
N VAL A 393 -2.55 21.00 -0.47
CA VAL A 393 -2.73 21.33 0.95
C VAL A 393 -1.52 20.83 1.76
N TRP A 394 -1.10 19.59 1.53
CA TRP A 394 0.08 19.01 2.19
C TRP A 394 1.35 19.81 1.91
N ARG A 395 1.52 20.29 0.66
CA ARG A 395 2.64 21.15 0.29
C ARG A 395 2.58 22.51 0.97
N CYS A 396 1.40 23.13 1.04
CA CYS A 396 1.19 24.39 1.75
C CYS A 396 1.56 24.28 3.24
N MET A 397 1.13 23.20 3.91
CA MET A 397 1.48 22.92 5.30
C MET A 397 2.99 22.71 5.48
N THR A 398 3.61 21.95 4.57
CA THR A 398 5.05 21.68 4.59
C THR A 398 5.86 22.97 4.54
N TYR A 399 5.50 23.91 3.65
CA TYR A 399 6.21 25.18 3.49
C TYR A 399 5.72 26.29 4.44
N GLY A 400 4.59 26.12 5.12
CA GLY A 400 3.98 27.16 5.96
C GLY A 400 3.44 28.36 5.18
N ARG A 401 3.22 28.23 3.86
CA ARG A 401 2.68 29.29 3.00
C ARG A 401 1.87 28.70 1.85
N ARG A 402 0.92 29.47 1.32
CA ARG A 402 0.20 29.09 0.10
C ARG A 402 1.16 29.06 -1.08
N VAL A 403 1.14 27.96 -1.84
CA VAL A 403 1.90 27.83 -3.10
C VAL A 403 0.95 27.88 -4.30
N PRO A 404 1.39 28.31 -5.48
CA PRO A 404 0.55 28.23 -6.69
C PRO A 404 0.15 26.78 -7.01
N ILE A 405 -1.10 26.57 -7.40
CA ILE A 405 -1.63 25.26 -7.81
C ILE A 405 -1.86 25.16 -9.33
N ARG A 406 -2.20 26.27 -9.98
CA ARG A 406 -2.44 26.35 -11.43
C ARG A 406 -1.10 26.36 -12.17
N LYS A 407 -1.08 25.76 -13.35
CA LYS A 407 0.05 25.92 -14.27
C LYS A 407 0.17 27.40 -14.66
N ALA A 408 1.40 27.90 -14.77
CA ALA A 408 1.64 29.17 -15.43
C ALA A 408 1.13 29.07 -16.88
N ALA A 409 0.39 30.09 -17.31
CA ALA A 409 -0.17 30.18 -18.66
C ALA A 409 0.94 30.25 -19.71
#